data_AF-A0A1Q7HR33-F1
#
_entry.id   AF-A0A1Q7HR33-F1
#
_cell.length_a   1.000
_cell.length_b   1.000
_cell.length_c   1.000
_cell.angle_alpha   90.00
_cell.angle_beta   90.00
_cell.angle_gamma   90.00
#
_symmetry.space_group_name_H-M   'P 1'
#
loop_
_entity.id
_entity.type
_entity.pdbx_description
1 polymer ?
#
loop_
_entity_poly.entity_id
_entity_poly.type
_entity_poly.pdbx_seq_one_letter_code
_entity_poly.pdbx_strand_id
1 'polypeptide(L)'
;MLGGSILIAVGVTYLLLAIGYEHAGSVLFVALGLAFLVAYLVGTRPYVYLVPAAVLLGFGLGLYGPELLGLSGQFDALVFFALLAAGFLAVFVAVPRRRWPLMPAAILGAVAVILAATGADVIPAAAPSYLVPLILIAVGAYLLVEQRR
;
A
#
# COMPACT_ATOMS: atom_id res chain seq x y z
N MET A 1 0.13 -6.64 -24.96
CA MET A 1 1.27 -6.20 -24.12
C MET A 1 0.98 -6.41 -22.63
N LEU A 2 -0.09 -5.82 -22.07
CA LEU A 2 -0.38 -5.83 -20.63
C LEU A 2 -0.56 -7.25 -20.04
N GLY A 3 -1.28 -8.14 -20.73
CA GLY A 3 -1.42 -9.53 -20.28
C GLY A 3 -0.09 -10.30 -20.23
N GLY A 4 0.82 -10.05 -21.17
CA GLY A 4 2.15 -10.67 -21.20
C GLY A 4 3.06 -10.16 -20.08
N SER A 5 3.06 -8.85 -19.82
CA SER A 5 3.86 -8.28 -18.72
C SER A 5 3.35 -8.69 -17.34
N ILE A 6 2.02 -8.81 -17.15
CA ILE A 6 1.44 -9.40 -15.93
C ILE A 6 1.87 -10.85 -15.77
N LEU A 7 1.80 -11.66 -16.84
CA LEU A 7 2.18 -13.07 -16.78
C LEU A 7 3.67 -13.24 -16.42
N ILE A 8 4.53 -12.38 -16.95
CA ILE A 8 5.95 -12.32 -16.56
C ILE A 8 6.10 -11.95 -15.08
N ALA A 9 5.44 -10.90 -14.60
CA ALA A 9 5.52 -10.48 -13.20
C ALA A 9 5.06 -11.58 -12.23
N VAL A 10 3.96 -12.25 -12.56
CA VAL A 10 3.43 -13.39 -11.80
C VAL A 10 4.40 -14.58 -11.86
N GLY A 11 4.89 -14.92 -13.05
CA GLY A 11 5.83 -16.04 -13.23
C GLY A 11 7.15 -15.84 -12.48
N VAL A 12 7.72 -14.64 -12.51
CA VAL A 12 8.92 -14.28 -11.73
C VAL A 12 8.66 -14.43 -10.24
N THR A 13 7.49 -14.01 -9.76
CA THR A 13 7.13 -14.14 -8.35
C THR A 13 7.04 -15.59 -7.92
N TYR A 14 6.36 -16.43 -8.70
CA TYR A 14 6.26 -17.86 -8.38
C TYR A 14 7.62 -18.54 -8.41
N LEU A 15 8.51 -18.13 -9.32
CA LEU A 15 9.89 -18.61 -9.33
C LEU A 15 10.64 -18.22 -8.06
N LEU A 16 10.50 -16.97 -7.60
CA LEU A 16 11.10 -16.49 -6.35
C LEU A 16 10.55 -17.26 -5.13
N LEU A 17 9.25 -17.53 -5.11
CA LEU A 17 8.63 -18.33 -4.05
C LEU A 17 9.17 -19.77 -4.06
N ALA A 18 9.34 -20.36 -5.25
CA ALA A 18 9.85 -21.72 -5.40
C ALA A 18 11.30 -21.89 -4.90
N ILE A 19 12.12 -20.84 -4.99
CA ILE A 19 13.49 -20.84 -4.44
C ILE A 19 13.56 -20.40 -2.96
N GLY A 20 12.41 -20.21 -2.30
CA GLY A 20 12.33 -19.87 -0.88
C GLY A 20 12.61 -18.39 -0.56
N TYR A 21 12.46 -17.49 -1.52
CA TYR A 21 12.65 -16.06 -1.27
C TYR A 21 11.47 -15.48 -0.47
N GLU A 22 11.74 -15.04 0.77
CA GLU A 22 10.72 -14.61 1.74
C GLU A 22 9.92 -13.39 1.27
N HIS A 23 10.52 -12.50 0.48
CA HIS A 23 9.90 -11.25 0.02
C HIS A 23 9.24 -11.36 -1.37
N ALA A 24 8.91 -12.57 -1.82
CA ALA A 24 8.29 -12.77 -3.12
C ALA A 24 7.00 -11.92 -3.29
N GLY A 25 6.23 -11.75 -2.22
CA GLY A 25 5.02 -10.92 -2.23
C GLY A 25 5.28 -9.45 -2.55
N SER A 26 6.26 -8.81 -1.92
CA SER A 26 6.59 -7.40 -2.17
C SER A 26 7.17 -7.20 -3.58
N VAL A 27 7.96 -8.15 -4.06
CA VAL A 27 8.48 -8.16 -5.44
C VAL A 27 7.36 -8.28 -6.47
N LEU A 28 6.30 -9.06 -6.21
CA LEU A 28 5.13 -9.13 -7.08
C LEU A 28 4.46 -7.76 -7.24
N PHE A 29 4.27 -7.04 -6.13
CA PHE A 29 3.66 -5.71 -6.18
C PHE A 29 4.52 -4.73 -6.98
N VAL A 30 5.84 -4.73 -6.80
CA VAL A 30 6.75 -3.91 -7.60
C VAL A 30 6.69 -4.31 -9.08
N ALA A 31 6.77 -5.60 -9.38
CA ALA A 31 6.77 -6.12 -10.75
C ALA A 31 5.47 -5.81 -11.49
N LEU A 32 4.32 -5.97 -10.85
CA LEU A 32 3.03 -5.58 -11.40
C LEU A 32 2.92 -4.07 -11.56
N GLY A 33 3.36 -3.29 -10.57
CA GLY A 33 3.40 -1.83 -10.66
C GLY A 33 4.22 -1.34 -11.85
N LEU A 34 5.40 -1.94 -12.08
CA LEU A 34 6.23 -1.70 -13.27
C LEU A 34 5.52 -2.13 -14.55
N ALA A 35 4.85 -3.28 -14.57
CA ALA A 35 4.10 -3.75 -15.74
C ALA A 35 2.99 -2.76 -16.14
N PHE A 36 2.24 -2.22 -15.17
CA PHE A 36 1.23 -1.18 -15.40
C PHE A 36 1.86 0.16 -15.79
N LEU A 37 3.00 0.52 -15.21
CA LEU A 37 3.72 1.76 -15.55
C LEU A 37 4.25 1.70 -17.00
N VAL A 38 4.86 0.60 -17.40
CA VAL A 38 5.31 0.37 -18.78
C VAL A 38 4.11 0.40 -19.73
N ALA A 39 2.99 -0.24 -19.37
CA ALA A 39 1.78 -0.18 -20.18
C ALA A 39 1.22 1.25 -20.30
N TYR A 40 1.32 2.06 -19.24
CA TYR A 40 0.97 3.48 -19.27
C TYR A 40 1.88 4.28 -20.19
N LEU A 41 3.20 4.06 -20.13
CA LEU A 41 4.20 4.81 -20.91
C LEU A 41 4.20 4.44 -22.40
N VAL A 42 4.04 3.15 -22.73
CA VAL A 42 4.05 2.63 -24.10
C VAL A 42 2.68 2.78 -24.78
N GLY A 43 1.59 2.75 -24.00
CA GLY A 43 0.24 2.99 -24.48
C GLY A 43 -0.06 4.47 -24.70
N THR A 44 -1.32 4.80 -25.03
CA THR A 44 -1.82 6.18 -25.16
C THR A 44 -1.98 6.91 -23.81
N ARG A 45 -1.15 6.58 -22.81
CA ARG A 45 -1.21 7.08 -21.42
C ARG A 45 -2.61 7.01 -20.79
N PRO A 46 -3.32 5.87 -20.89
CA PRO A 46 -4.65 5.77 -20.31
C PRO A 46 -4.57 5.85 -18.78
N TYR A 47 -5.37 6.75 -18.20
CA TYR A 47 -5.45 6.95 -16.75
C TYR A 47 -5.72 5.66 -15.96
N VAL A 48 -6.41 4.70 -16.58
CA VAL A 48 -6.76 3.39 -16.01
C VAL A 48 -5.53 2.61 -15.54
N TYR A 49 -4.36 2.78 -16.18
CA TYR A 49 -3.13 2.07 -15.80
C TYR A 49 -2.27 2.85 -14.81
N LEU A 50 -2.43 4.16 -14.74
CA LEU A 50 -1.62 5.02 -13.88
C LEU A 50 -1.90 4.78 -12.39
N VAL A 51 -3.18 4.65 -12.02
CA VAL A 51 -3.58 4.43 -10.62
C VAL A 51 -3.06 3.08 -10.11
N PRO A 52 -3.32 1.94 -10.78
CA PRO A 52 -2.74 0.66 -10.37
C PRO A 52 -1.21 0.70 -10.33
N ALA A 53 -0.55 1.29 -11.33
CA ALA A 53 0.90 1.42 -11.35
C ALA A 53 1.44 2.09 -10.08
N ALA A 54 0.91 3.26 -9.75
CA ALA A 54 1.38 4.04 -8.62
C ALA A 54 1.06 3.39 -7.27
N VAL A 55 -0.11 2.77 -7.12
CA VAL A 55 -0.51 2.08 -5.89
C VAL A 55 0.33 0.82 -5.68
N LEU A 56 0.52 0.01 -6.71
CA LEU A 56 1.30 -1.23 -6.64
C LEU A 56 2.79 -0.95 -6.40
N LEU A 57 3.33 0.10 -7.03
CA LEU A 57 4.70 0.55 -6.74
C LEU A 57 4.82 1.11 -5.32
N GLY A 58 3.88 1.93 -4.87
CA GLY A 58 3.84 2.45 -3.50
C GLY A 58 3.77 1.33 -2.46
N PHE A 59 2.93 0.32 -2.67
CA PHE A 59 2.83 -0.87 -1.82
C PHE A 59 4.09 -1.71 -1.87
N GLY A 60 4.56 -2.07 -3.06
CA GLY A 60 5.71 -2.96 -3.22
C GLY A 60 6.99 -2.35 -2.65
N LEU A 61 7.26 -1.08 -2.95
CA LEU A 61 8.40 -0.35 -2.38
C LEU A 61 8.19 -0.05 -0.89
N GLY A 62 6.95 0.19 -0.46
CA GLY A 62 6.62 0.39 0.94
C GLY A 62 6.86 -0.83 1.80
N LEU A 63 6.65 -2.04 1.26
CA LEU A 63 6.89 -3.30 1.94
C LEU A 63 8.36 -3.75 1.83
N TYR A 64 9.01 -3.49 0.70
CA TYR A 64 10.37 -3.96 0.44
C TYR A 64 11.46 -2.97 0.91
N GLY A 65 11.17 -1.67 0.88
CA GLY A 65 12.12 -0.62 1.22
C GLY A 65 12.59 -0.64 2.69
N PRO A 66 11.69 -0.75 3.68
CA PRO A 66 12.06 -0.84 5.08
C PRO A 66 12.99 -2.01 5.38
N GLU A 67 12.71 -3.14 4.75
CA GLU A 67 13.48 -4.37 4.89
C GLU A 67 14.90 -4.25 4.32
N LEU A 68 15.05 -3.65 3.13
CA LEU A 68 16.35 -3.30 2.55
C LEU A 68 17.19 -2.38 3.45
N LEU A 69 16.53 -1.50 4.20
CA LEU A 69 17.15 -0.53 5.09
C LEU A 69 17.35 -1.05 6.51
N GLY A 70 16.92 -2.29 6.80
CA GLY A 70 16.96 -2.87 8.16
C GLY A 70 16.09 -2.10 9.16
N LEU A 71 15.06 -1.40 8.68
CA LEU A 71 14.14 -0.63 9.51
C LEU A 71 13.10 -1.57 10.11
N SER A 72 12.82 -1.39 11.40
CA SER A 72 11.84 -2.19 12.13
C SER A 72 10.86 -1.31 12.90
N GLY A 73 9.65 -1.81 13.12
CA GLY A 73 8.64 -1.16 13.95
C GLY A 73 8.06 0.10 13.28
N GLN A 74 8.19 1.25 13.94
CA GLN A 74 7.53 2.49 13.48
C GLN A 74 8.11 3.06 12.18
N PHE A 75 9.42 2.91 11.96
CA PHE A 75 10.06 3.39 10.74
C PHE A 75 9.59 2.61 9.51
N ASP A 76 9.22 1.34 9.68
CA ASP A 76 8.62 0.51 8.64
C ASP A 76 7.25 1.07 8.23
N ALA A 77 6.34 1.25 9.19
CA ALA A 77 5.04 1.86 8.93
C ALA A 77 5.15 3.28 8.33
N LEU A 78 6.07 4.10 8.84
CA LEU A 78 6.33 5.45 8.32
C LEU A 78 6.71 5.43 6.84
N VAL A 79 7.72 4.62 6.49
CA VAL A 79 8.22 4.51 5.10
C VAL A 79 7.14 3.92 4.19
N PHE A 80 6.39 2.91 4.66
CA PHE A 80 5.27 2.33 3.93
C PHE A 80 4.20 3.39 3.59
N PHE A 81 3.67 4.09 4.60
CA PHE A 81 2.63 5.10 4.37
C PHE A 81 3.14 6.29 3.55
N ALA A 82 4.40 6.70 3.74
CA ALA A 82 5.01 7.76 2.96
C ALA A 82 5.15 7.39 1.47
N LEU A 83 5.63 6.18 1.16
CA LEU A 83 5.77 5.70 -0.22
C LEU A 83 4.41 5.51 -0.89
N LEU A 84 3.41 5.01 -0.15
CA LEU A 84 2.05 4.87 -0.68
C LEU A 84 1.40 6.24 -0.94
N ALA A 85 1.57 7.20 -0.02
CA ALA A 85 1.13 8.58 -0.21
C ALA A 85 1.81 9.23 -1.42
N ALA A 86 3.12 9.01 -1.58
CA ALA A 86 3.90 9.48 -2.73
C ALA A 86 3.40 8.87 -4.04
N GLY A 87 2.99 7.60 -4.05
CA GLY A 87 2.35 6.95 -5.19
C GLY A 87 1.08 7.70 -5.64
N PHE A 88 0.14 7.92 -4.72
CA PHE A 88 -1.09 8.68 -5.05
C PHE A 88 -0.81 10.13 -5.44
N LEU A 89 0.18 10.78 -4.81
CA LEU A 89 0.62 12.12 -5.17
C LEU A 89 1.19 12.16 -6.59
N ALA A 90 1.98 11.15 -6.99
CA ALA A 90 2.51 11.03 -8.34
C ALA A 90 1.40 10.90 -9.39
N VAL A 91 0.30 10.20 -9.08
CA VAL A 91 -0.89 10.16 -9.95
C VAL A 91 -1.48 11.57 -10.12
N PHE A 92 -1.63 12.32 -9.02
CA PHE A 92 -2.15 13.69 -9.08
C PHE A 92 -1.24 14.61 -9.89
N VAL A 93 0.09 14.53 -9.70
CA VAL A 93 1.05 15.33 -10.47
C VAL A 93 1.01 14.98 -11.96
N ALA A 94 0.87 13.70 -12.30
CA ALA A 94 0.78 13.25 -13.69
C ALA A 94 -0.55 13.65 -14.36
N VAL A 95 -1.67 13.70 -13.62
CA VAL A 95 -2.99 14.10 -14.14
C VAL A 95 -3.70 15.05 -13.15
N PRO A 96 -3.29 16.33 -13.07
CA PRO A 96 -3.81 17.27 -12.05
C PRO A 96 -5.30 17.57 -12.17
N ARG A 97 -5.85 17.34 -13.37
CA ARG A 97 -7.27 17.52 -13.66
C ARG A 97 -8.16 16.56 -12.85
N ARG A 98 -7.61 15.44 -12.37
CA ARG A 98 -8.30 14.47 -11.51
C ARG A 98 -7.78 14.63 -10.08
N ARG A 99 -8.57 15.30 -9.23
CA ARG A 99 -8.20 15.60 -7.83
C ARG A 99 -8.49 14.46 -6.85
N TRP A 100 -9.20 13.42 -7.27
CA TRP A 100 -9.51 12.29 -6.39
C TRP A 100 -8.27 11.65 -5.72
N PRO A 101 -7.12 11.41 -6.40
CA PRO A 101 -5.93 10.83 -5.76
C PRO A 101 -5.32 11.69 -4.65
N LEU A 102 -5.63 12.99 -4.63
CA LEU A 102 -5.13 13.92 -3.64
C LEU A 102 -5.70 13.63 -2.25
N MET A 103 -6.95 13.15 -2.17
CA MET A 103 -7.58 12.79 -0.90
C MET A 103 -6.86 11.61 -0.20
N PRO A 104 -6.67 10.42 -0.82
CA PRO A 104 -5.90 9.35 -0.20
C PRO A 104 -4.43 9.74 0.00
N ALA A 105 -3.80 10.49 -0.91
CA ALA A 105 -2.44 11.00 -0.70
C ALA A 105 -2.33 11.87 0.56
N ALA A 106 -3.29 12.78 0.78
CA ALA A 106 -3.30 13.65 1.95
C ALA A 106 -3.55 12.86 3.25
N ILE A 107 -4.48 11.91 3.24
CA ILE A 107 -4.77 11.06 4.41
C ILE A 107 -3.55 10.21 4.77
N LEU A 108 -2.98 9.49 3.81
CA LEU A 108 -1.82 8.64 4.03
C LEU A 108 -0.58 9.46 4.40
N GLY A 109 -0.40 10.62 3.77
CA GLY A 109 0.67 11.56 4.10
C GLY A 109 0.52 12.13 5.51
N ALA A 110 -0.70 12.47 5.94
CA ALA A 110 -0.96 12.90 7.31
C ALA A 110 -0.65 11.80 8.32
N VAL A 111 -1.01 10.54 8.03
CA VAL A 111 -0.63 9.39 8.88
C VAL A 111 0.89 9.28 8.99
N ALA A 112 1.62 9.38 7.87
CA ALA A 112 3.08 9.38 7.89
C ALA A 112 3.65 10.55 8.71
N VAL A 113 3.11 11.76 8.57
CA VAL A 113 3.54 12.93 9.35
C VAL A 113 3.25 12.75 10.85
N ILE A 114 2.08 12.21 11.22
CA ILE A 114 1.74 11.92 12.61
C ILE A 114 2.71 10.89 13.18
N LEU A 115 2.99 9.81 12.45
CA LEU A 115 3.98 8.81 12.85
C LEU A 115 5.36 9.45 13.02
N ALA A 116 5.80 10.33 12.13
CA ALA A 116 7.08 11.01 12.26
C ALA A 116 7.13 11.97 13.45
N ALA A 117 6.05 12.72 13.71
CA ALA A 117 6.00 13.77 14.73
C ALA A 117 5.78 13.23 16.16
N THR A 118 5.04 12.13 16.30
CA THR A 118 4.59 11.65 17.61
C THR A 118 5.47 10.57 18.21
N GLY A 119 6.45 10.04 17.48
CA GLY A 119 7.44 9.10 18.04
C GLY A 119 6.78 8.02 18.91
N ALA A 120 5.96 7.15 18.34
CA ALA A 120 5.33 5.99 19.00
C ALA A 120 4.47 6.23 20.26
N ASP A 121 4.31 7.44 20.80
CA ASP A 121 3.63 7.62 22.10
C ASP A 121 2.10 7.86 22.03
N VAL A 122 1.49 7.82 20.84
CA VAL A 122 0.02 7.98 20.71
C VAL A 122 -0.74 6.67 20.98
N ILE A 123 -0.07 5.52 20.87
CA ILE A 123 -0.66 4.22 21.13
C ILE A 123 0.15 3.58 22.27
N PRO A 124 -0.34 3.62 23.53
CA PRO A 124 0.35 2.90 24.60
C PRO A 124 0.55 1.45 24.15
N ALA A 125 1.71 0.86 24.40
CA ALA A 125 2.09 -0.47 23.89
C ALA A 125 1.07 -1.61 24.15
N ALA A 126 0.09 -1.38 25.05
CA ALA A 126 -1.02 -2.28 25.34
C ALA A 126 -2.28 -2.06 24.47
N ALA A 127 -2.44 -0.94 23.78
CA ALA A 127 -3.66 -0.59 23.04
C ALA A 127 -3.89 -1.38 21.73
N PRO A 128 -2.89 -1.73 20.90
CA PRO A 128 -3.14 -2.43 19.63
C PRO A 128 -3.74 -3.83 19.84
N SER A 129 -3.32 -4.51 20.92
CA SER A 129 -3.64 -5.91 21.19
C SER A 129 -5.12 -6.13 21.56
N TYR A 130 -5.76 -5.16 22.19
CA TYR A 130 -7.16 -5.27 22.64
C TYR A 130 -8.15 -4.49 21.80
N LEU A 131 -7.69 -3.53 20.97
CA LEU A 131 -8.55 -2.68 20.13
C LEU A 131 -9.34 -3.48 19.10
N VAL A 132 -8.66 -4.40 18.39
CA VAL A 132 -9.29 -5.26 17.38
C VAL A 132 -10.35 -6.19 18.00
N PRO A 133 -10.05 -6.93 19.08
CA PRO A 133 -11.08 -7.68 19.83
C PRO A 133 -12.23 -6.81 20.32
N LEU A 134 -11.96 -5.62 20.88
CA LEU A 134 -12.99 -4.72 21.40
C LEU A 134 -13.94 -4.21 20.31
N ILE A 135 -13.41 -3.84 19.14
CA ILE A 135 -14.22 -3.43 17.99
C ILE A 135 -15.09 -4.59 17.53
N LEU A 136 -14.54 -5.81 17.41
CA LEU A 136 -15.30 -6.99 17.04
C LEU A 136 -16.43 -7.31 18.04
N ILE A 137 -16.16 -7.19 19.34
CA ILE A 137 -17.17 -7.37 20.40
C ILE A 137 -18.25 -6.29 20.28
N ALA A 138 -17.88 -5.02 20.12
CA ALA A 138 -18.83 -3.90 20.00
C ALA A 138 -19.72 -4.03 18.75
N VAL A 139 -19.12 -4.37 17.60
CA VAL A 139 -19.85 -4.62 16.35
C VAL A 139 -20.76 -5.84 16.48
N GLY A 140 -20.29 -6.93 17.10
CA GLY A 140 -21.10 -8.12 17.37
C GLY A 140 -22.29 -7.81 18.28
N ALA A 141 -22.09 -7.03 19.34
CA ALA A 141 -23.17 -6.58 20.22
C ALA A 141 -24.18 -5.70 19.49
N TYR A 142 -23.72 -4.79 18.63
CA TYR A 142 -24.59 -3.94 17.82
C TYR A 142 -25.47 -4.78 16.87
N LEU A 143 -24.90 -5.75 16.16
CA LEU A 143 -25.64 -6.63 15.25
C LEU A 143 -26.70 -7.46 15.99
N LEU A 144 -26.42 -7.93 17.21
CA LEU A 144 -27.39 -8.66 18.05
C LEU A 144 -28.57 -7.80 18.48
N VAL A 145 -28.35 -6.50 18.70
CA VAL A 145 -29.41 -5.54 19.06
C VAL A 145 -30.23 -5.16 17.84
N GLU A 146 -29.59 -4.95 16.69
CA GLU A 146 -30.26 -4.59 15.43
C GLU A 146 -31.14 -5.73 14.91
N GLN A 147 -30.69 -7.00 15.02
CA GLN A 147 -31.48 -8.17 14.60
C GLN A 147 -32.75 -8.43 15.42
N ARG A 148 -32.91 -7.78 16.58
CA ARG A 148 -34.10 -7.91 17.44
C ARG A 148 -35.13 -6.80 17.25
N ARG A 149 -34.90 -5.86 16.33
CA ARG A 149 -35.90 -4.88 15.85
C ARG A 149 -36.43 -5.29 14.48
#